data_AF-A0AAX3F0L6-F1
#
_entry.id   AF-A0AAX3F0L6-F1
#
_cell.length_a   1.000
_cell.length_b   1.000
_cell.length_c   1.000
_cell.angle_alpha   90.00
_cell.angle_beta   90.00
_cell.angle_gamma   90.00
#
_symmetry.space_group_name_H-M   'P 1'
#
loop_
_entity.id
_entity.type
_entity.pdbx_description
1 polymer ?
#
loop_
_entity_poly.entity_id
_entity_poly.type
_entity_poly.pdbx_seq_one_letter_code
_entity_poly.pdbx_strand_id
1 'polypeptide(L)'
;MKNKFKKLSTLSAIMPVSAIAISCGTTFDDPEKVAQDKLLNSNNAKLAAEKFWLDQSIASLYGSTSAELTSNEKYKQEALNAYKVYVASQNLKDPFYLWNQVNSWNLKGLFNESAELNSLKKYKSSVDETSYWLAYNKDETDVKFNTQKLLLVLKYFELNDAKSLQKVNQNYALQKDNYDNNQFNLIDYVLNKKLVQSWSYDNQSDKNDVFSTLTRSIQNISDYNNLLKNTPALLNVASQELLFNANNSAAEVTMGGFANLKALPAGVKLSYDLQSLLQVTEAKKLSGFYNYQNNTLVPLSNTSLETPVFVSRDGQLLKVSYFNQVAPIKDTIDGKDVLSFNKTAYASKLFNLEVNLAAYDDKLYNTAKSAFVALGYLLEVNNETLKEKLAGEDFVAK
;
A
#
# COMPACT_ATOMS: atom_id res chain seq x y z
N MET A 1 12.24 2.26 35.02
CA MET A 1 11.50 3.45 34.53
C MET A 1 10.09 3.01 34.13
N LYS A 2 9.07 3.73 34.62
CA LYS A 2 7.66 3.31 34.62
C LYS A 2 7.11 3.12 33.19
N ASN A 3 6.57 1.93 32.90
CA ASN A 3 5.76 1.65 31.70
C ASN A 3 4.53 2.57 31.71
N LYS A 4 4.57 3.68 30.97
CA LYS A 4 3.34 4.41 30.63
C LYS A 4 2.63 3.62 29.54
N PHE A 5 1.66 2.79 29.94
CA PHE A 5 0.66 2.27 29.02
C PHE A 5 0.01 3.47 28.32
N LYS A 6 0.21 3.64 27.02
CA LYS A 6 -0.46 4.66 26.21
C LYS A 6 -1.93 4.26 26.03
N LYS A 7 -2.74 4.47 27.06
CA LYS A 7 -4.20 4.35 26.98
C LYS A 7 -4.72 5.52 26.15
N LEU A 8 -5.37 5.23 25.02
CA LEU A 8 -6.00 6.24 24.17
C LEU A 8 -7.30 6.69 24.83
N SER A 9 -7.66 7.97 24.62
CA SER A 9 -8.70 8.67 25.38
C SER A 9 -10.06 7.98 25.36
N THR A 10 -10.80 8.14 26.46
CA THR A 10 -12.15 7.62 26.66
C THR A 10 -13.13 8.17 25.63
N LEU A 11 -14.02 7.30 25.15
CA LEU A 11 -15.22 7.69 24.40
C LEU A 11 -16.19 8.43 25.36
N SER A 12 -15.87 9.67 25.70
CA SER A 12 -16.82 10.58 26.34
C SER A 12 -17.77 11.01 25.25
N ALA A 13 -19.00 10.49 25.26
CA ALA A 13 -20.05 10.95 24.38
C ALA A 13 -20.24 12.46 24.56
N ILE A 14 -19.61 13.26 23.69
CA ILE A 14 -19.95 14.66 23.49
C ILE A 14 -20.49 14.74 22.06
N MET A 15 -21.74 14.30 21.90
CA MET A 15 -22.60 14.94 20.91
C MET A 15 -23.49 15.90 21.70
N PRO A 16 -23.55 17.19 21.33
CA PRO A 16 -24.35 18.18 22.02
C PRO A 16 -25.83 17.91 21.71
N VAL A 17 -26.46 17.01 22.47
CA VAL A 17 -27.91 16.87 22.43
C VAL A 17 -28.44 17.92 23.40
N SER A 18 -29.02 18.97 22.83
CA SER A 18 -29.68 20.04 23.56
C SER A 18 -30.76 19.42 24.47
N ALA A 19 -30.63 19.66 25.77
CA ALA A 19 -31.54 19.14 26.77
C ALA A 19 -32.92 19.77 26.59
N ILE A 20 -33.92 18.95 26.24
CA ILE A 20 -35.32 19.29 26.46
C ILE A 20 -35.95 18.14 27.24
N ALA A 21 -36.32 18.43 28.48
CA ALA A 21 -37.07 17.53 29.34
C ALA A 21 -38.46 17.29 28.74
N ILE A 22 -38.88 16.03 28.62
CA ILE A 22 -40.28 15.69 28.33
C ILE A 22 -40.78 14.67 29.35
N SER A 23 -41.82 15.12 30.05
CA SER A 23 -42.73 14.40 30.92
C SER A 23 -43.45 13.27 30.18
N CYS A 24 -43.55 12.12 30.85
CA CYS A 24 -44.51 11.01 30.68
C CYS A 24 -45.30 10.88 29.37
N GLY A 25 -45.07 9.74 28.68
CA GLY A 25 -46.20 8.92 28.24
C GLY A 25 -46.61 8.98 26.77
N THR A 26 -45.68 8.83 25.84
CA THR A 26 -45.89 8.14 24.53
C THR A 26 -44.51 7.92 23.90
N THR A 27 -44.17 6.68 23.53
CA THR A 27 -42.95 6.40 22.75
C THR A 27 -43.15 6.84 21.30
N PHE A 28 -42.87 8.10 21.02
CA PHE A 28 -42.59 8.55 19.66
C PHE A 28 -41.13 8.21 19.35
N ASP A 29 -40.89 7.45 18.28
CA ASP A 29 -39.55 7.36 17.70
C ASP A 29 -39.28 8.69 17.00
N ASP A 30 -38.70 9.63 17.75
CA ASP A 30 -38.19 10.89 17.24
C ASP A 30 -37.20 10.61 16.08
N PRO A 31 -37.20 11.37 14.98
CA PRO A 31 -36.17 11.31 13.94
C PRO A 31 -34.73 11.21 14.48
N GLU A 32 -34.43 11.85 15.61
CA GLU A 32 -33.13 11.76 16.28
C GLU A 32 -32.85 10.36 16.86
N LYS A 33 -33.86 9.72 17.45
CA LYS A 33 -33.76 8.34 17.94
C LYS A 33 -33.62 7.36 16.79
N VAL A 34 -34.34 7.55 15.68
CA VAL A 34 -34.19 6.73 14.46
C VAL A 34 -32.79 6.90 13.84
N ALA A 35 -32.26 8.13 13.83
CA ALA A 35 -30.90 8.41 13.38
C ALA A 35 -29.87 7.77 14.32
N GLN A 36 -30.08 7.86 15.63
CA GLN A 36 -29.26 7.22 16.65
C GLN A 36 -29.31 5.69 16.53
N ASP A 37 -30.47 5.08 16.34
CA ASP A 37 -30.63 3.64 16.17
C ASP A 37 -30.04 3.12 14.85
N LYS A 38 -30.12 3.91 13.76
CA LYS A 38 -29.40 3.62 12.51
C LYS A 38 -27.88 3.71 12.68
N LEU A 39 -27.38 4.70 13.42
CA LEU A 39 -25.96 4.86 13.74
C LEU A 39 -25.47 3.76 14.70
N LEU A 40 -26.32 3.33 15.62
CA LEU A 40 -26.05 2.28 16.59
C LEU A 40 -26.41 0.88 16.08
N ASN A 41 -26.74 0.69 14.79
CA ASN A 41 -26.71 -0.64 14.19
C ASN A 41 -25.29 -1.20 14.33
N SER A 42 -25.13 -2.46 14.75
CA SER A 42 -23.84 -3.04 15.16
C SER A 42 -22.72 -2.82 14.14
N ASN A 43 -23.02 -2.91 12.84
CA ASN A 43 -22.01 -2.72 11.79
C ASN A 43 -21.57 -1.26 11.64
N ASN A 44 -22.51 -0.31 11.75
CA ASN A 44 -22.19 1.12 11.69
C ASN A 44 -21.43 1.55 12.94
N ALA A 45 -21.82 1.02 14.10
CA ALA A 45 -21.12 1.26 15.37
C ALA A 45 -19.67 0.73 15.33
N LYS A 46 -19.45 -0.49 14.79
CA LYS A 46 -18.11 -1.07 14.63
C LYS A 46 -17.23 -0.25 13.69
N LEU A 47 -17.75 0.13 12.52
CA LEU A 47 -17.00 0.96 11.57
C LEU A 47 -16.66 2.34 12.15
N ALA A 48 -17.61 2.98 12.84
CA ALA A 48 -17.37 4.26 13.50
C ALA A 48 -16.32 4.14 14.61
N ALA A 49 -16.39 3.08 15.42
CA ALA A 49 -15.41 2.80 16.46
C ALA A 49 -14.01 2.51 15.87
N GLU A 50 -13.94 1.78 14.75
CA GLU A 50 -12.68 1.52 14.05
C GLU A 50 -12.08 2.80 13.46
N LYS A 51 -12.89 3.64 12.79
CA LYS A 51 -12.46 4.96 12.31
C LYS A 51 -11.89 5.81 13.43
N PHE A 52 -12.59 5.86 14.57
CA PHE A 52 -12.14 6.61 15.74
C PHE A 52 -10.85 6.02 16.36
N TRP A 53 -10.78 4.70 16.54
CA TRP A 53 -9.58 4.03 17.04
C TRP A 53 -8.38 4.29 16.12
N LEU A 54 -8.59 4.25 14.81
CA LEU A 54 -7.55 4.49 13.82
C LEU A 54 -7.06 5.95 13.89
N ASP A 55 -7.97 6.92 13.95
CA ASP A 55 -7.65 8.34 14.14
C ASP A 55 -6.73 8.57 15.34
N GLN A 56 -7.13 8.03 16.50
CA GLN A 56 -6.37 8.17 17.75
C GLN A 56 -5.01 7.45 17.69
N SER A 57 -4.99 6.26 17.09
CA SER A 57 -3.76 5.47 16.96
C SER A 57 -2.75 6.16 16.06
N ILE A 58 -3.18 6.64 14.90
CA ILE A 58 -2.34 7.40 13.97
C ILE A 58 -1.84 8.69 14.66
N ALA A 59 -2.72 9.47 15.28
CA ALA A 59 -2.31 10.68 16.00
C ALA A 59 -1.18 10.38 17.01
N SER A 60 -1.36 9.34 17.83
CA SER A 60 -0.36 8.92 18.81
C SER A 60 0.96 8.46 18.19
N LEU A 61 0.91 7.77 17.04
CA LEU A 61 2.09 7.31 16.29
C LEU A 61 2.89 8.46 15.67
N TYR A 62 2.22 9.57 15.32
CA TYR A 62 2.87 10.80 14.86
C TYR A 62 3.22 11.77 15.99
N GLY A 63 2.96 11.40 17.25
CA GLY A 63 3.25 12.23 18.42
C GLY A 63 2.35 13.46 18.53
N SER A 64 1.11 13.37 18.05
CA SER A 64 0.13 14.45 18.04
C SER A 64 -1.20 14.01 18.66
N THR A 65 -2.14 14.94 18.86
CA THR A 65 -3.55 14.63 19.11
C THR A 65 -4.33 14.57 17.80
N SER A 66 -5.51 13.94 17.78
CA SER A 66 -6.34 13.87 16.56
C SER A 66 -6.74 15.25 16.03
N ALA A 67 -6.88 16.24 16.91
CA ALA A 67 -7.20 17.62 16.54
C ALA A 67 -6.02 18.36 15.90
N GLU A 68 -4.79 17.97 16.23
CA GLU A 68 -3.56 18.63 15.77
C GLU A 68 -2.88 17.86 14.63
N LEU A 69 -3.38 16.67 14.29
CA LEU A 69 -2.73 15.74 13.37
C LEU A 69 -2.46 16.37 11.99
N THR A 70 -3.41 17.13 11.46
CA THR A 70 -3.26 17.82 10.16
C THR A 70 -2.28 18.99 10.19
N SER A 71 -1.88 19.46 11.38
CA SER A 71 -0.84 20.47 11.58
C SER A 71 0.57 19.87 11.70
N ASN A 72 0.67 18.54 11.84
CA ASN A 72 1.95 17.84 11.83
C ASN A 72 2.46 17.71 10.38
N GLU A 73 3.53 18.42 10.04
CA GLU A 73 4.02 18.50 8.66
C GLU A 73 4.43 17.14 8.08
N LYS A 74 5.07 16.28 8.92
CA LYS A 74 5.42 14.91 8.51
C LYS A 74 4.17 14.11 8.18
N TYR A 75 3.15 14.17 9.05
CA TYR A 75 1.86 13.53 8.78
C TYR A 75 1.23 14.04 7.49
N LYS A 76 1.18 15.36 7.32
CA LYS A 76 0.54 16.02 6.17
C LYS A 76 1.15 15.54 4.85
N GLN A 77 2.47 15.50 4.77
CA GLN A 77 3.21 15.03 3.59
C GLN A 77 3.03 13.53 3.35
N GLU A 78 3.19 12.70 4.38
CA GLU A 78 3.03 11.25 4.26
C GLU A 78 1.59 10.88 3.88
N ALA A 79 0.59 11.55 4.44
CA ALA A 79 -0.83 11.33 4.14
C ALA A 79 -1.16 11.62 2.67
N LEU A 80 -0.73 12.78 2.15
CA LEU A 80 -0.93 13.13 0.74
C LEU A 80 -0.21 12.15 -0.18
N ASN A 81 1.06 11.84 0.10
CA ASN A 81 1.85 10.93 -0.73
C ASN A 81 1.28 9.51 -0.71
N ALA A 82 0.81 9.04 0.45
CA ALA A 82 0.21 7.73 0.57
C ALA A 82 -1.07 7.62 -0.27
N TYR A 83 -1.91 8.66 -0.23
CA TYR A 83 -3.13 8.70 -1.03
C TYR A 83 -2.84 8.84 -2.53
N LYS A 84 -1.79 9.56 -2.94
CA LYS A 84 -1.34 9.60 -4.34
C LYS A 84 -0.95 8.21 -4.87
N VAL A 85 -0.18 7.43 -4.09
CA VAL A 85 0.18 6.04 -4.44
C VAL A 85 -1.06 5.16 -4.53
N TYR A 86 -2.01 5.32 -3.61
CA TYR A 86 -3.27 4.61 -3.63
C TYR A 86 -4.10 4.92 -4.88
N VAL A 87 -4.29 6.20 -5.21
CA VAL A 87 -5.00 6.63 -6.43
C VAL A 87 -4.32 6.09 -7.67
N ALA A 88 -2.98 6.17 -7.76
CA ALA A 88 -2.24 5.62 -8.89
C ALA A 88 -2.47 4.11 -9.03
N SER A 89 -2.54 3.37 -7.91
CA SER A 89 -2.86 1.94 -7.90
C SER A 89 -4.29 1.66 -8.35
N GLN A 90 -5.27 2.48 -7.94
CA GLN A 90 -6.65 2.36 -8.41
C GLN A 90 -6.79 2.68 -9.90
N ASN A 91 -6.04 3.65 -10.42
CA ASN A 91 -6.04 4.02 -11.83
C ASN A 91 -5.57 2.90 -12.77
N LEU A 92 -4.86 1.88 -12.26
CA LEU A 92 -4.53 0.68 -13.04
C LEU A 92 -5.73 -0.27 -13.21
N LYS A 93 -6.65 -0.26 -12.24
CA LYS A 93 -7.88 -1.08 -12.25
C LYS A 93 -9.01 -0.34 -12.97
N ASP A 94 -9.15 0.95 -12.68
CA ASP A 94 -10.15 1.85 -13.26
C ASP A 94 -9.47 3.20 -13.58
N PRO A 95 -9.12 3.46 -14.86
CA PRO A 95 -8.53 4.73 -15.27
C PRO A 95 -9.40 5.97 -15.00
N PHE A 96 -10.68 5.79 -14.64
CA PHE A 96 -11.61 6.85 -14.28
C PHE A 96 -11.94 6.84 -12.77
N TYR A 97 -11.11 6.22 -11.93
CA TYR A 97 -11.36 6.08 -10.49
C TYR A 97 -11.75 7.40 -9.80
N LEU A 98 -10.93 8.46 -9.94
CA LEU A 98 -11.23 9.76 -9.32
C LEU A 98 -12.45 10.44 -9.93
N TRP A 99 -12.69 10.26 -11.24
CA TRP A 99 -13.91 10.75 -11.89
C TRP A 99 -15.16 10.15 -11.23
N ASN A 100 -15.14 8.83 -11.01
CA ASN A 100 -16.24 8.09 -10.39
C ASN A 100 -16.44 8.50 -8.93
N GLN A 101 -15.35 8.69 -8.18
CA GLN A 101 -15.41 9.19 -6.79
C GLN A 101 -16.04 10.58 -6.71
N VAL A 102 -15.57 11.56 -7.50
CA VAL A 102 -16.08 12.94 -7.44
C VAL A 102 -17.55 13.00 -7.86
N ASN A 103 -17.97 12.23 -8.87
CA ASN A 103 -19.39 12.15 -9.23
C ASN A 103 -20.23 11.55 -8.11
N SER A 104 -19.76 10.50 -7.45
CA SER A 104 -20.43 9.90 -6.29
C SER A 104 -20.60 10.91 -5.15
N TRP A 105 -19.56 11.70 -4.85
CA TRP A 105 -19.62 12.74 -3.82
C TRP A 105 -20.57 13.89 -4.18
N ASN A 106 -20.59 14.32 -5.44
CA ASN A 106 -21.51 15.35 -5.92
C ASN A 106 -22.97 14.88 -5.88
N LEU A 107 -23.25 13.63 -6.28
CA LEU A 107 -24.60 13.05 -6.22
C LEU A 107 -25.13 12.94 -4.77
N LYS A 108 -24.23 12.77 -3.81
CA LYS A 108 -24.54 12.80 -2.37
C LYS A 108 -24.66 14.22 -1.80
N GLY A 109 -24.43 15.27 -2.61
CA GLY A 109 -24.45 16.66 -2.17
C GLY A 109 -23.30 17.02 -1.20
N LEU A 110 -22.20 16.26 -1.18
CA LEU A 110 -21.08 16.52 -0.26
C LEU A 110 -20.29 17.78 -0.64
N PHE A 111 -20.25 18.09 -1.93
CA PHE A 111 -19.57 19.24 -2.50
C PHE A 111 -20.47 19.93 -3.53
N ASN A 112 -20.73 21.21 -3.32
CA ASN A 112 -21.45 22.04 -4.29
C ASN A 112 -20.46 22.52 -5.36
N GLU A 113 -20.31 21.76 -6.44
CA GLU A 113 -19.54 22.12 -7.65
C GLU A 113 -18.10 22.64 -7.40
N SER A 114 -17.38 22.08 -6.43
CA SER A 114 -15.96 22.45 -6.18
C SER A 114 -15.13 22.30 -7.47
N ALA A 115 -14.52 23.40 -7.90
CA ALA A 115 -13.68 23.45 -9.10
C ALA A 115 -12.45 22.55 -8.94
N GLU A 116 -11.88 22.51 -7.73
CA GLU A 116 -10.74 21.69 -7.36
C GLU A 116 -11.05 20.21 -7.58
N LEU A 117 -12.16 19.72 -7.00
CA LEU A 117 -12.57 18.32 -7.15
C LEU A 117 -13.01 18.00 -8.58
N ASN A 118 -13.73 18.90 -9.25
CA ASN A 118 -14.12 18.71 -10.65
C ASN A 118 -12.91 18.60 -11.59
N SER A 119 -11.78 19.22 -11.24
CA SER A 119 -10.54 19.13 -12.03
C SER A 119 -9.95 17.71 -12.08
N LEU A 120 -10.32 16.84 -11.13
CA LEU A 120 -9.90 15.44 -11.04
C LEU A 120 -10.67 14.51 -11.98
N LYS A 121 -11.74 14.99 -12.63
CA LYS A 121 -12.54 14.22 -13.59
C LYS A 121 -11.79 14.09 -14.92
N LYS A 122 -10.72 13.30 -14.92
CA LYS A 122 -9.83 13.05 -16.09
C LYS A 122 -9.33 11.60 -16.09
N TYR A 123 -8.99 11.09 -17.27
CA TYR A 123 -8.35 9.79 -17.43
C TYR A 123 -7.00 9.75 -16.68
N LYS A 124 -6.82 8.74 -15.84
CA LYS A 124 -5.65 8.52 -14.96
C LYS A 124 -5.24 9.78 -14.17
N SER A 125 -6.22 10.54 -13.67
CA SER A 125 -5.93 11.74 -12.87
C SER A 125 -5.14 11.40 -11.61
N SER A 126 -4.25 12.31 -11.22
CA SER A 126 -3.65 12.35 -9.89
C SER A 126 -4.37 13.40 -9.03
N VAL A 127 -4.14 13.36 -7.73
CA VAL A 127 -4.70 14.33 -6.77
C VAL A 127 -3.67 15.39 -6.42
N ASP A 128 -4.09 16.65 -6.38
CA ASP A 128 -3.30 17.74 -5.82
C ASP A 128 -3.55 17.90 -4.31
N GLU A 129 -2.73 18.71 -3.63
CA GLU A 129 -2.85 18.91 -2.19
C GLU A 129 -4.22 19.48 -1.78
N THR A 130 -4.73 20.47 -2.50
CA THR A 130 -6.00 21.14 -2.16
C THR A 130 -7.17 20.16 -2.29
N SER A 131 -7.27 19.48 -3.44
CA SER A 131 -8.33 18.51 -3.70
C SER A 131 -8.29 17.35 -2.70
N TYR A 132 -7.09 16.91 -2.31
CA TYR A 132 -6.92 15.87 -1.30
C TYR A 132 -7.47 16.31 0.06
N TRP A 133 -7.06 17.47 0.58
CA TRP A 133 -7.51 17.93 1.90
C TRP A 133 -8.99 18.29 1.95
N LEU A 134 -9.56 18.78 0.84
CA LEU A 134 -11.01 18.97 0.71
C LEU A 134 -11.77 17.66 0.91
N ALA A 135 -11.35 16.59 0.24
CA ALA A 135 -11.99 15.28 0.39
C ALA A 135 -11.70 14.67 1.77
N TYR A 136 -10.44 14.70 2.21
CA TYR A 136 -10.00 14.16 3.50
C TYR A 136 -10.81 14.70 4.69
N ASN A 137 -11.12 16.00 4.70
CA ASN A 137 -11.86 16.64 5.80
C ASN A 137 -13.37 16.33 5.80
N LYS A 138 -13.85 15.48 4.88
CA LYS A 138 -15.24 15.01 4.81
C LYS A 138 -15.28 13.50 5.06
N ASP A 139 -15.77 13.11 6.23
CA ASP A 139 -15.80 11.71 6.68
C ASP A 139 -16.56 10.79 5.71
N GLU A 140 -17.57 11.32 5.01
CA GLU A 140 -18.42 10.59 4.05
C GLU A 140 -17.70 10.25 2.73
N THR A 141 -16.51 10.81 2.50
CA THR A 141 -15.68 10.47 1.32
C THR A 141 -14.82 9.24 1.54
N ASP A 142 -14.65 8.80 2.80
CA ASP A 142 -13.73 7.75 3.22
C ASP A 142 -12.25 7.99 2.86
N VAL A 143 -11.87 9.17 2.33
CA VAL A 143 -10.48 9.48 1.96
C VAL A 143 -9.58 9.43 3.18
N LYS A 144 -9.99 10.06 4.29
CA LYS A 144 -9.26 10.01 5.56
C LYS A 144 -9.04 8.59 6.06
N PHE A 145 -10.11 7.79 6.09
CA PHE A 145 -10.06 6.41 6.55
C PHE A 145 -9.09 5.57 5.69
N ASN A 146 -9.23 5.63 4.37
CA ASN A 146 -8.36 4.89 3.46
C ASN A 146 -6.90 5.33 3.58
N THR A 147 -6.61 6.64 3.66
CA THR A 147 -5.24 7.12 3.88
C THR A 147 -4.66 6.58 5.18
N GLN A 148 -5.40 6.68 6.28
CA GLN A 148 -4.90 6.27 7.59
C GLN A 148 -4.66 4.76 7.67
N LYS A 149 -5.44 3.93 6.96
CA LYS A 149 -5.17 2.49 6.85
C LYS A 149 -3.78 2.24 6.25
N LEU A 150 -3.44 2.97 5.18
CA LEU A 150 -2.12 2.88 4.55
C LEU A 150 -1.01 3.35 5.50
N LEU A 151 -1.23 4.46 6.20
CA LEU A 151 -0.27 4.98 7.18
C LEU A 151 -0.08 4.06 8.38
N LEU A 152 -1.12 3.33 8.81
CA LEU A 152 -0.98 2.35 9.88
C LEU A 152 -0.07 1.20 9.44
N VAL A 153 -0.21 0.71 8.21
CA VAL A 153 0.68 -0.31 7.64
C VAL A 153 2.11 0.21 7.51
N LEU A 154 2.27 1.45 7.04
CA LEU A 154 3.58 2.12 7.02
C LEU A 154 4.24 2.12 8.40
N LYS A 155 3.51 2.57 9.44
CA LYS A 155 4.02 2.58 10.82
C LYS A 155 4.32 1.18 11.35
N TYR A 156 3.60 0.15 10.90
CA TYR A 156 3.92 -1.24 11.24
C TYR A 156 5.26 -1.69 10.63
N PHE A 157 5.55 -1.32 9.39
CA PHE A 157 6.85 -1.60 8.77
C PHE A 157 8.00 -0.82 9.42
N GLU A 158 7.74 0.40 9.91
CA GLU A 158 8.71 1.25 10.62
C GLU A 158 9.03 0.79 12.06
N LEU A 159 8.31 -0.21 12.61
CA LEU A 159 8.63 -0.75 13.94
C LEU A 159 10.03 -1.35 13.94
N ASN A 160 10.92 -0.84 14.79
CA ASN A 160 12.33 -1.21 14.81
C ASN A 160 12.89 -1.64 16.17
N ASP A 161 12.15 -1.41 17.26
CA ASP A 161 12.62 -1.79 18.58
C ASP A 161 12.33 -3.28 18.87
N ALA A 162 13.32 -3.97 19.43
CA ALA A 162 13.27 -5.40 19.69
C ALA A 162 12.06 -5.84 20.53
N LYS A 163 11.62 -5.00 21.47
CA LYS A 163 10.51 -5.32 22.38
C LYS A 163 9.17 -5.28 21.64
N SER A 164 8.98 -4.29 20.77
CA SER A 164 7.79 -4.23 19.91
C SER A 164 7.80 -5.34 18.88
N LEU A 165 8.93 -5.56 18.20
CA LEU A 165 9.08 -6.61 17.18
C LEU A 165 8.80 -8.01 17.76
N GLN A 166 9.34 -8.33 18.94
CA GLN A 166 9.09 -9.60 19.61
C GLN A 166 7.61 -9.83 19.94
N LYS A 167 6.83 -8.77 20.17
CA LYS A 167 5.40 -8.88 20.46
C LYS A 167 4.55 -9.06 19.21
N VAL A 168 4.92 -8.41 18.11
CA VAL A 168 4.05 -8.28 16.93
C VAL A 168 4.44 -9.20 15.78
N ASN A 169 5.69 -9.68 15.73
CA ASN A 169 6.18 -10.54 14.66
C ASN A 169 6.68 -11.87 15.23
N GLN A 170 5.98 -12.95 14.88
CA GLN A 170 6.27 -14.30 15.36
C GLN A 170 7.64 -14.82 14.89
N ASN A 171 8.14 -14.34 13.75
CA ASN A 171 9.42 -14.75 13.19
C ASN A 171 10.62 -13.98 13.79
N TYR A 172 10.37 -12.96 14.63
CA TYR A 172 11.44 -12.14 15.22
C TYR A 172 12.49 -12.97 15.96
N ALA A 173 12.06 -13.91 16.80
CA ALA A 173 12.97 -14.75 17.56
C ALA A 173 13.93 -15.57 16.68
N LEU A 174 13.48 -15.98 15.49
CA LEU A 174 14.22 -16.82 14.56
C LEU A 174 15.11 -16.02 13.60
N GLN A 175 14.72 -14.80 13.25
CA GLN A 175 15.37 -14.02 12.18
C GLN A 175 16.05 -12.72 12.65
N LYS A 176 16.01 -12.39 13.95
CA LYS A 176 16.62 -11.16 14.51
C LYS A 176 18.12 -10.99 14.21
N ASP A 177 18.84 -12.08 13.93
CA ASP A 177 20.26 -12.04 13.57
C ASP A 177 20.51 -12.02 12.05
N ASN A 178 19.45 -12.19 11.24
CA ASN A 178 19.51 -12.29 9.79
C ASN A 178 18.90 -11.07 9.08
N TYR A 179 18.00 -10.33 9.73
CA TYR A 179 17.30 -9.19 9.15
C TYR A 179 17.70 -7.89 9.87
N ASP A 180 17.78 -6.79 9.13
CA ASP A 180 17.90 -5.45 9.71
C ASP A 180 16.66 -5.13 10.55
N ASN A 181 16.86 -4.80 11.83
CA ASN A 181 15.77 -4.47 12.75
C ASN A 181 14.95 -3.26 12.26
N ASN A 182 15.56 -2.30 11.57
CA ASN A 182 14.85 -1.11 11.09
C ASN A 182 13.81 -1.42 10.02
N GLN A 183 13.89 -2.59 9.39
CA GLN A 183 13.05 -3.01 8.27
C GLN A 183 12.50 -4.43 8.48
N PHE A 184 12.49 -4.91 9.73
CA PHE A 184 12.26 -6.32 10.03
C PHE A 184 10.93 -6.82 9.48
N ASN A 185 9.85 -6.09 9.77
CA ASN A 185 8.50 -6.45 9.33
C ASN A 185 8.37 -6.38 7.80
N LEU A 186 9.02 -5.42 7.15
CA LEU A 186 9.04 -5.32 5.69
C LEU A 186 9.76 -6.52 5.08
N ILE A 187 10.96 -6.85 5.58
CA ILE A 187 11.77 -7.98 5.10
C ILE A 187 11.00 -9.28 5.26
N ASP A 188 10.49 -9.58 6.45
CA ASP A 188 9.72 -10.78 6.74
C ASP A 188 8.50 -10.92 5.80
N TYR A 189 7.78 -9.81 5.60
CA TYR A 189 6.64 -9.76 4.69
C TYR A 189 7.01 -10.07 3.23
N VAL A 190 8.03 -9.40 2.67
CA VAL A 190 8.35 -9.55 1.24
C VAL A 190 8.94 -10.92 0.92
N LEU A 191 9.71 -11.51 1.85
CA LEU A 191 10.29 -12.84 1.67
C LEU A 191 9.23 -13.94 1.74
N ASN A 192 8.22 -13.77 2.59
CA ASN A 192 7.06 -14.67 2.64
C ASN A 192 6.20 -14.56 1.38
N LYS A 193 5.90 -13.32 0.94
CA LYS A 193 4.99 -13.06 -0.17
C LYS A 193 5.59 -13.26 -1.56
N LYS A 194 6.93 -13.18 -1.67
CA LYS A 194 7.69 -13.36 -2.92
C LYS A 194 7.15 -12.48 -4.04
N LEU A 195 7.21 -11.17 -3.83
CA LEU A 195 6.58 -10.18 -4.72
C LEU A 195 7.54 -9.63 -5.76
N VAL A 196 7.02 -9.39 -6.96
CA VAL A 196 7.69 -8.66 -8.03
C VAL A 196 6.81 -7.52 -8.49
N GLN A 197 7.41 -6.39 -8.85
CA GLN A 197 6.77 -5.44 -9.75
C GLN A 197 7.10 -5.82 -11.19
N SER A 198 6.11 -5.81 -12.09
CA SER A 198 6.25 -6.46 -13.38
C SER A 198 5.72 -5.66 -14.58
N TRP A 199 6.41 -5.88 -15.70
CA TRP A 199 5.98 -5.55 -17.04
C TRP A 199 6.02 -6.83 -17.86
N SER A 200 4.99 -7.11 -18.65
CA SER A 200 4.97 -8.34 -19.43
C SER A 200 4.23 -8.20 -20.75
N TYR A 201 4.75 -8.92 -21.74
CA TYR A 201 4.09 -9.22 -23.00
C TYR A 201 3.98 -10.74 -23.13
N ASP A 202 2.80 -11.20 -23.55
CA ASP A 202 2.50 -12.62 -23.82
C ASP A 202 1.51 -12.69 -24.99
N ASN A 203 1.82 -13.45 -26.04
CA ASN A 203 1.05 -13.53 -27.27
C ASN A 203 0.03 -14.70 -27.29
N GLN A 204 -0.49 -15.12 -26.12
CA GLN A 204 -1.29 -16.36 -25.94
C GLN A 204 -2.41 -16.62 -26.97
N SER A 205 -2.87 -15.61 -27.70
CA SER A 205 -3.94 -15.70 -28.70
C SER A 205 -3.51 -15.99 -30.14
N ASP A 206 -2.22 -15.84 -30.51
CA ASP A 206 -1.76 -16.08 -31.89
C ASP A 206 -0.42 -16.82 -31.95
N LYS A 207 -0.47 -18.15 -32.06
CA LYS A 207 0.72 -19.01 -32.18
C LYS A 207 1.48 -18.81 -33.50
N ASN A 208 0.83 -18.26 -34.53
CA ASN A 208 1.51 -17.97 -35.81
C ASN A 208 2.42 -16.74 -35.69
N ASP A 209 2.19 -15.89 -34.69
CA ASP A 209 2.91 -14.63 -34.51
C ASP A 209 4.41 -14.83 -34.21
N VAL A 210 4.78 -16.00 -33.68
CA VAL A 210 6.20 -16.37 -33.43
C VAL A 210 6.99 -16.49 -34.72
N PHE A 211 6.34 -16.87 -35.82
CA PHE A 211 6.99 -17.03 -37.13
C PHE A 211 6.99 -15.74 -37.96
N SER A 212 6.06 -14.81 -37.69
CA SER A 212 6.00 -13.49 -38.34
C SER A 212 6.76 -12.39 -37.59
N THR A 213 7.03 -12.56 -36.30
CA THR A 213 7.75 -11.57 -35.52
C THR A 213 9.24 -11.58 -35.85
N LEU A 214 9.73 -10.47 -36.45
CA LEU A 214 11.14 -10.28 -36.79
C LEU A 214 12.04 -10.16 -35.54
N THR A 215 11.48 -9.71 -34.41
CA THR A 215 12.21 -9.49 -33.16
C THR A 215 12.35 -10.79 -32.37
N ARG A 216 13.47 -11.50 -32.57
CA ARG A 216 13.78 -12.76 -31.84
C ARG A 216 14.40 -12.55 -30.46
N SER A 217 14.97 -11.37 -30.23
CA SER A 217 15.56 -10.97 -28.96
C SER A 217 15.30 -9.49 -28.69
N ILE A 218 15.22 -9.12 -27.43
CA ILE A 218 15.25 -7.71 -26.99
C ILE A 218 16.68 -7.34 -26.56
N GLN A 219 17.15 -6.18 -27.03
CA GLN A 219 18.45 -5.59 -26.64
C GLN A 219 18.28 -4.26 -25.91
N ASN A 220 17.10 -3.65 -26.01
CA ASN A 220 16.77 -2.38 -25.36
C ASN A 220 15.25 -2.26 -25.12
N ILE A 221 14.83 -1.17 -24.47
CA ILE A 221 13.42 -0.88 -24.18
C ILE A 221 12.58 -0.63 -25.44
N SER A 222 13.16 -0.05 -26.49
CA SER A 222 12.46 0.17 -27.76
C SER A 222 12.05 -1.15 -28.40
N ASP A 223 12.95 -2.14 -28.41
CA ASP A 223 12.65 -3.50 -28.91
C ASP A 223 11.48 -4.11 -28.14
N TYR A 224 11.47 -3.97 -26.82
CA TYR A 224 10.36 -4.44 -25.98
C TYR A 224 9.05 -3.72 -26.31
N ASN A 225 9.03 -2.38 -26.33
CA ASN A 225 7.82 -1.62 -26.64
C ASN A 225 7.29 -1.89 -28.06
N ASN A 226 8.18 -2.21 -29.02
CA ASN A 226 7.79 -2.61 -30.36
C ASN A 226 6.99 -3.94 -30.36
N LEU A 227 7.25 -4.86 -29.43
CA LEU A 227 6.44 -6.08 -29.28
C LEU A 227 5.01 -5.76 -28.82
N LEU A 228 4.84 -4.71 -28.02
CA LEU A 228 3.53 -4.26 -27.54
C LEU A 228 2.81 -3.37 -28.55
N LYS A 229 3.42 -3.06 -29.70
CA LYS A 229 2.83 -2.16 -30.70
C LYS A 229 1.46 -2.68 -31.13
N ASN A 230 0.47 -1.80 -31.15
CA ASN A 230 -0.94 -2.11 -31.44
C ASN A 230 -1.66 -2.99 -30.40
N THR A 231 -1.06 -3.23 -29.23
CA THR A 231 -1.75 -3.87 -28.10
C THR A 231 -2.21 -2.83 -27.09
N PRO A 232 -3.35 -3.05 -26.40
CA PRO A 232 -3.77 -2.17 -25.28
C PRO A 232 -2.73 -2.10 -24.15
N ALA A 233 -1.91 -3.15 -24.00
CA ALA A 233 -0.86 -3.21 -22.99
C ALA A 233 0.19 -2.10 -23.16
N LEU A 234 0.42 -1.58 -24.37
CA LEU A 234 1.33 -0.45 -24.58
C LEU A 234 0.91 0.81 -23.80
N LEU A 235 -0.39 1.02 -23.60
CA LEU A 235 -0.95 2.17 -22.85
C LEU A 235 -0.91 1.97 -21.34
N ASN A 236 -0.61 0.76 -20.88
CA ASN A 236 -0.44 0.42 -19.47
C ASN A 236 1.01 0.70 -19.06
N VAL A 237 1.29 1.99 -18.84
CA VAL A 237 2.56 2.48 -18.30
C VAL A 237 2.44 2.75 -16.80
N ALA A 238 3.56 2.65 -16.08
CA ALA A 238 3.63 3.00 -14.67
C ALA A 238 3.57 4.53 -14.47
N SER A 239 2.94 4.99 -13.40
CA SER A 239 3.12 6.36 -12.92
C SER A 239 4.33 6.44 -11.99
N GLN A 240 4.88 7.65 -11.81
CA GLN A 240 6.05 7.86 -10.96
C GLN A 240 5.80 7.47 -9.50
N GLU A 241 4.56 7.59 -9.02
CA GLU A 241 4.16 7.21 -7.67
C GLU A 241 4.32 5.71 -7.43
N LEU A 242 4.11 4.88 -8.45
CA LEU A 242 4.18 3.42 -8.36
C LEU A 242 5.57 2.86 -8.60
N LEU A 243 6.49 3.67 -9.15
CA LEU A 243 7.88 3.26 -9.36
C LEU A 243 8.69 3.43 -8.09
N PHE A 244 9.37 2.36 -7.69
CA PHE A 244 10.25 2.35 -6.52
C PHE A 244 11.69 1.94 -6.84
N ASN A 245 11.99 1.53 -8.07
CA ASN A 245 13.36 1.32 -8.54
C ASN A 245 13.97 2.66 -8.98
N ALA A 246 14.74 3.31 -8.11
CA ALA A 246 15.32 4.62 -8.42
C ALA A 246 16.28 4.57 -9.63
N ASN A 247 17.02 3.47 -9.80
CA ASN A 247 18.06 3.34 -10.81
C ASN A 247 17.49 3.27 -12.24
N ASN A 248 16.33 2.64 -12.42
CA ASN A 248 15.72 2.42 -13.73
C ASN A 248 14.41 3.19 -13.95
N SER A 249 13.97 4.01 -13.00
CA SER A 249 12.69 4.75 -13.05
C SER A 249 12.44 5.50 -14.36
N ALA A 250 13.46 6.18 -14.92
CA ALA A 250 13.37 6.91 -16.18
C ALA A 250 13.09 6.01 -17.40
N ALA A 251 13.58 4.77 -17.35
CA ALA A 251 13.33 3.75 -18.35
C ALA A 251 11.95 3.11 -18.14
N GLU A 252 11.66 2.68 -16.91
CA GLU A 252 10.46 1.94 -16.51
C GLU A 252 9.15 2.71 -16.75
N VAL A 253 9.17 4.05 -16.62
CA VAL A 253 8.00 4.91 -16.90
C VAL A 253 7.59 4.90 -18.37
N THR A 254 8.50 4.53 -19.28
CA THR A 254 8.24 4.47 -20.73
C THR A 254 7.81 3.09 -21.22
N MET A 255 7.88 2.08 -20.36
CA MET A 255 7.59 0.69 -20.71
C MET A 255 6.09 0.38 -20.60
N GLY A 256 5.54 -0.21 -21.66
CA GLY A 256 4.17 -0.74 -21.64
C GLY A 256 4.06 -2.09 -20.91
N GLY A 257 2.83 -2.51 -20.65
CA GLY A 257 2.52 -3.81 -20.05
C GLY A 257 2.73 -3.84 -18.53
N PHE A 258 2.77 -2.68 -17.89
CA PHE A 258 2.91 -2.56 -16.44
C PHE A 258 1.72 -3.18 -15.71
N ALA A 259 2.01 -4.07 -14.76
CA ALA A 259 1.01 -4.75 -13.94
C ALA A 259 1.23 -4.53 -12.43
N ASN A 260 2.01 -3.51 -12.06
CA ASN A 260 2.39 -3.21 -10.68
C ASN A 260 2.92 -4.45 -9.92
N LEU A 261 2.66 -4.52 -8.61
CA LEU A 261 3.01 -5.64 -7.73
C LEU A 261 2.15 -6.86 -8.02
N LYS A 262 2.79 -8.03 -8.06
CA LYS A 262 2.14 -9.34 -8.08
C LYS A 262 3.01 -10.39 -7.41
N ALA A 263 2.40 -11.49 -7.00
CA ALA A 263 3.15 -12.68 -6.60
C ALA A 263 4.03 -13.18 -7.76
N LEU A 264 5.20 -13.75 -7.42
CA LEU A 264 6.12 -14.31 -8.40
C LEU A 264 5.38 -15.30 -9.33
N PRO A 265 5.36 -15.07 -10.66
CA PRO A 265 4.63 -15.92 -11.58
C PRO A 265 5.11 -17.37 -11.55
N ALA A 266 4.18 -18.31 -11.74
CA ALA A 266 4.51 -19.71 -11.90
C ALA A 266 5.51 -19.90 -13.05
N GLY A 267 6.61 -20.62 -12.78
CA GLY A 267 7.68 -20.89 -13.75
C GLY A 267 8.83 -19.86 -13.75
N VAL A 268 8.70 -18.75 -13.04
CA VAL A 268 9.82 -17.82 -12.78
C VAL A 268 10.57 -18.30 -11.53
N LYS A 269 11.89 -18.45 -11.61
CA LYS A 269 12.73 -19.03 -10.54
C LYS A 269 13.66 -18.00 -9.85
N LEU A 270 13.13 -16.82 -9.51
CA LEU A 270 13.86 -15.84 -8.70
C LEU A 270 13.87 -16.32 -7.24
N SER A 271 15.05 -16.35 -6.62
CA SER A 271 15.20 -16.82 -5.23
C SER A 271 14.89 -15.71 -4.23
N TYR A 272 14.12 -16.07 -3.19
CA TYR A 272 13.87 -15.26 -1.99
C TYR A 272 14.47 -15.93 -0.75
N ASP A 273 15.35 -16.91 -0.95
CA ASP A 273 15.94 -17.68 0.13
C ASP A 273 17.04 -16.85 0.79
N LEU A 274 17.06 -16.86 2.12
CA LEU A 274 17.99 -16.07 2.93
C LEU A 274 19.45 -16.24 2.47
N GLN A 275 19.90 -17.48 2.31
CA GLN A 275 21.28 -17.77 1.91
C GLN A 275 21.63 -17.18 0.55
N SER A 276 20.72 -17.25 -0.42
CA SER A 276 20.92 -16.71 -1.76
C SER A 276 20.95 -15.19 -1.75
N LEU A 277 20.03 -14.55 -1.03
CA LEU A 277 19.98 -13.08 -0.91
C LEU A 277 21.19 -12.51 -0.15
N LEU A 278 21.75 -13.25 0.81
CA LEU A 278 23.02 -12.89 1.47
C LEU A 278 24.24 -12.95 0.54
N GLN A 279 24.12 -13.56 -0.65
CA GLN A 279 25.18 -13.49 -1.68
C GLN A 279 24.98 -12.31 -2.65
N VAL A 280 23.83 -11.62 -2.62
CA VAL A 280 23.56 -10.49 -3.48
C VAL A 280 24.13 -9.22 -2.84
N THR A 281 25.08 -8.59 -3.52
CA THR A 281 25.74 -7.35 -3.06
C THR A 281 25.45 -6.14 -3.95
N GLU A 282 24.79 -6.35 -5.09
CA GLU A 282 24.55 -5.33 -6.10
C GLU A 282 23.06 -5.22 -6.40
N ALA A 283 22.48 -4.03 -6.18
CA ALA A 283 21.06 -3.75 -6.40
C ALA A 283 20.56 -4.11 -7.81
N LYS A 284 21.40 -3.91 -8.83
CA LYS A 284 21.04 -4.18 -10.23
C LYS A 284 20.65 -5.65 -10.50
N LYS A 285 21.08 -6.59 -9.64
CA LYS A 285 20.74 -8.02 -9.77
C LYS A 285 19.28 -8.32 -9.45
N LEU A 286 18.57 -7.40 -8.79
CA LEU A 286 17.15 -7.54 -8.47
C LEU A 286 16.23 -6.98 -9.56
N SER A 287 16.74 -6.43 -10.65
CA SER A 287 15.88 -5.76 -11.63
C SER A 287 16.39 -5.95 -13.05
N GLY A 288 15.50 -6.32 -13.97
CA GLY A 288 15.89 -6.59 -15.35
C GLY A 288 14.87 -7.40 -16.14
N PHE A 289 15.20 -7.65 -17.40
CA PHE A 289 14.44 -8.58 -18.24
C PHE A 289 14.75 -10.01 -17.83
N TYR A 290 13.72 -10.81 -17.63
CA TYR A 290 13.85 -12.19 -17.22
C TYR A 290 14.22 -13.07 -18.41
N ASN A 291 15.36 -13.72 -18.33
CA ASN A 291 15.78 -14.72 -19.28
C ASN A 291 15.30 -16.10 -18.82
N TYR A 292 14.31 -16.64 -19.53
CA TYR A 292 13.67 -17.92 -19.21
C TYR A 292 14.57 -19.15 -19.47
N GLN A 293 15.68 -19.01 -20.19
CA GLN A 293 16.62 -20.10 -20.47
C GLN A 293 17.59 -20.31 -19.31
N ASN A 294 18.16 -19.23 -18.78
CA ASN A 294 19.13 -19.26 -17.68
C ASN A 294 18.49 -19.00 -16.30
N ASN A 295 17.21 -18.62 -16.26
CA ASN A 295 16.44 -18.27 -15.07
C ASN A 295 16.99 -17.05 -14.29
N THR A 296 17.62 -16.09 -14.96
CA THR A 296 18.17 -14.89 -14.33
C THR A 296 17.54 -13.60 -14.84
N LEU A 297 17.70 -12.52 -14.07
CA LEU A 297 17.42 -11.16 -14.54
C LEU A 297 18.64 -10.63 -15.28
N VAL A 298 18.41 -10.10 -16.48
CA VAL A 298 19.39 -9.35 -17.25
C VAL A 298 19.18 -7.86 -16.97
N PRO A 299 20.10 -7.19 -16.26
CA PRO A 299 19.93 -5.80 -15.87
C PRO A 299 19.90 -4.85 -17.07
N LEU A 300 19.28 -3.70 -16.85
CA LEU A 300 19.40 -2.54 -17.73
C LEU A 300 20.65 -1.73 -17.38
N SER A 301 21.33 -1.27 -18.41
CA SER A 301 22.30 -0.18 -18.37
C SER A 301 21.69 0.99 -19.15
N ASN A 302 21.07 1.92 -18.43
CA ASN A 302 20.18 2.96 -18.98
C ASN A 302 18.98 2.34 -19.71
N THR A 303 18.97 2.37 -21.05
CA THR A 303 17.88 1.84 -21.89
C THR A 303 18.24 0.54 -22.61
N SER A 304 19.50 0.10 -22.50
CA SER A 304 20.04 -1.09 -23.16
C SER A 304 20.28 -2.22 -22.17
N LEU A 305 20.19 -3.47 -22.61
CA LEU A 305 20.49 -4.65 -21.80
C LEU A 305 21.98 -4.98 -21.86
N GLU A 306 22.53 -5.52 -20.77
CA GLU A 306 23.91 -6.04 -20.76
C GLU A 306 24.10 -7.22 -21.74
N THR A 307 23.05 -8.03 -21.92
CA THR A 307 23.00 -9.11 -22.92
C THR A 307 21.61 -9.22 -23.54
N PRO A 308 21.47 -9.65 -24.82
CA PRO A 308 20.15 -9.85 -25.41
C PRO A 308 19.34 -10.92 -24.69
N VAL A 309 18.03 -10.70 -24.54
CA VAL A 309 17.09 -11.70 -23.99
C VAL A 309 16.18 -12.20 -25.10
N PHE A 310 16.08 -13.52 -25.27
CA PHE A 310 15.22 -14.12 -26.29
C PHE A 310 13.74 -13.92 -25.96
N VAL A 311 12.96 -13.59 -27.00
CA VAL A 311 11.52 -13.30 -26.89
C VAL A 311 10.69 -14.59 -26.77
N SER A 312 11.26 -15.76 -27.10
CA SER A 312 10.56 -17.05 -27.01
C SER A 312 11.27 -18.03 -26.08
N ARG A 313 10.51 -18.63 -25.17
CA ARG A 313 11.00 -19.68 -24.25
C ARG A 313 11.16 -21.03 -24.96
N ASP A 314 10.20 -21.38 -25.81
CA ASP A 314 10.05 -22.74 -26.38
C ASP A 314 9.88 -22.74 -27.91
N GLY A 315 10.08 -21.60 -28.58
CA GLY A 315 9.87 -21.45 -30.03
C GLY A 315 8.40 -21.42 -30.46
N GLN A 316 7.45 -21.45 -29.52
CA GLN A 316 6.01 -21.54 -29.78
C GLN A 316 5.16 -20.39 -29.20
N LEU A 317 5.69 -19.64 -28.24
CA LEU A 317 5.04 -18.46 -27.65
C LEU A 317 6.08 -17.35 -27.46
N LEU A 318 5.67 -16.12 -27.72
CA LEU A 318 6.42 -14.91 -27.40
C LEU A 318 6.07 -14.50 -25.97
N LYS A 319 7.06 -14.54 -25.08
CA LYS A 319 6.92 -14.15 -23.69
C LYS A 319 8.13 -13.38 -23.24
N VAL A 320 7.92 -12.11 -22.93
CA VAL A 320 8.94 -11.22 -22.38
C VAL A 320 8.42 -10.63 -21.10
N SER A 321 9.27 -10.61 -20.07
CA SER A 321 8.90 -10.01 -18.80
C SER A 321 10.09 -9.25 -18.25
N TYR A 322 9.83 -8.04 -17.75
CA TYR A 322 10.75 -7.29 -16.93
C TYR A 322 10.22 -7.33 -15.49
N PHE A 323 11.12 -7.62 -14.55
CA PHE A 323 10.78 -7.69 -13.14
C PHE A 323 11.68 -6.79 -12.32
N ASN A 324 11.08 -6.09 -11.38
CA ASN A 324 11.71 -5.57 -10.19
C ASN A 324 11.41 -6.55 -9.05
N GLN A 325 12.38 -7.35 -8.65
CA GLN A 325 12.27 -8.29 -7.54
C GLN A 325 12.27 -7.53 -6.22
N VAL A 326 11.13 -7.51 -5.52
CA VAL A 326 11.02 -6.86 -4.23
C VAL A 326 11.64 -7.73 -3.15
N ALA A 327 12.95 -7.58 -2.97
CA ALA A 327 13.72 -8.31 -1.97
C ALA A 327 14.81 -7.42 -1.36
N PRO A 328 15.18 -7.64 -0.09
CA PRO A 328 16.40 -7.07 0.47
C PRO A 328 17.64 -7.77 -0.11
N ILE A 329 18.80 -7.16 0.10
CA ILE A 329 20.10 -7.74 -0.25
C ILE A 329 21.02 -7.73 0.97
N LYS A 330 22.22 -8.31 0.84
CA LYS A 330 23.21 -8.27 1.91
C LYS A 330 23.62 -6.83 2.25
N ASP A 331 23.58 -6.52 3.54
CA ASP A 331 24.26 -5.39 4.15
C ASP A 331 25.04 -5.85 5.39
N THR A 332 26.04 -5.07 5.80
CA THR A 332 26.83 -5.35 7.00
C THR A 332 26.54 -4.26 8.02
N ILE A 333 25.77 -4.60 9.06
CA ILE A 333 25.33 -3.69 10.12
C ILE A 333 25.89 -4.21 11.45
N ASP A 334 26.56 -3.34 12.21
CA ASP A 334 27.22 -3.71 13.48
C ASP A 334 28.17 -4.93 13.36
N GLY A 335 28.84 -5.06 12.21
CA GLY A 335 29.77 -6.16 11.93
C GLY A 335 29.11 -7.50 11.60
N LYS A 336 27.78 -7.56 11.44
CA LYS A 336 27.03 -8.74 11.02
C LYS A 336 26.45 -8.57 9.63
N ASP A 337 26.55 -9.61 8.82
CA ASP A 337 25.88 -9.68 7.52
C ASP A 337 24.41 -10.01 7.72
N VAL A 338 23.54 -9.09 7.31
CA VAL A 338 22.07 -9.17 7.41
C VAL A 338 21.42 -8.82 6.07
N LEU A 339 20.15 -9.18 5.90
CA LEU A 339 19.33 -8.68 4.82
C LEU A 339 18.81 -7.29 5.17
N SER A 340 19.00 -6.33 4.26
CA SER A 340 18.50 -4.97 4.37
C SER A 340 18.14 -4.40 3.00
N PHE A 341 17.22 -3.44 2.99
CA PHE A 341 16.91 -2.64 1.81
C PHE A 341 17.86 -1.46 1.61
N ASN A 342 18.73 -1.13 2.57
CA ASN A 342 19.59 0.06 2.54
C ASN A 342 20.48 0.15 1.29
N LYS A 343 20.95 -0.99 0.78
CA LYS A 343 21.79 -1.08 -0.43
C LYS A 343 21.03 -1.45 -1.71
N THR A 344 19.70 -1.49 -1.66
CA THR A 344 18.87 -1.78 -2.83
C THR A 344 18.58 -0.53 -3.65
N ALA A 345 18.09 -0.70 -4.89
CA ALA A 345 17.60 0.41 -5.70
C ALA A 345 16.29 1.03 -5.15
N TYR A 346 15.74 0.43 -4.08
CA TYR A 346 14.49 0.81 -3.43
C TYR A 346 14.73 1.73 -2.22
N ALA A 347 15.97 1.85 -1.73
CA ALA A 347 16.29 2.53 -0.47
C ALA A 347 15.73 3.96 -0.39
N SER A 348 15.89 4.77 -1.45
CA SER A 348 15.39 6.15 -1.50
C SER A 348 13.89 6.27 -1.79
N LYS A 349 13.22 5.15 -2.03
CA LYS A 349 11.80 5.05 -2.39
C LYS A 349 11.05 4.03 -1.51
N LEU A 350 11.59 3.69 -0.34
CA LEU A 350 10.98 2.71 0.57
C LEU A 350 9.56 3.10 0.98
N PHE A 351 9.31 4.38 1.24
CA PHE A 351 7.96 4.88 1.50
C PHE A 351 6.98 4.49 0.39
N ASN A 352 7.34 4.70 -0.88
CA ASN A 352 6.47 4.35 -2.01
C ASN A 352 6.26 2.84 -2.08
N LEU A 353 7.30 2.04 -1.84
CA LEU A 353 7.19 0.58 -1.81
C LEU A 353 6.23 0.14 -0.70
N GLU A 354 6.44 0.58 0.54
CA GLU A 354 5.65 0.20 1.72
C GLU A 354 4.18 0.58 1.57
N VAL A 355 3.89 1.78 1.08
CA VAL A 355 2.52 2.20 0.79
C VAL A 355 1.92 1.39 -0.37
N ASN A 356 2.68 1.13 -1.43
CA ASN A 356 2.18 0.34 -2.56
C ASN A 356 1.89 -1.11 -2.13
N LEU A 357 2.69 -1.69 -1.23
CA LEU A 357 2.41 -2.98 -0.59
C LEU A 357 1.09 -2.92 0.21
N ALA A 358 0.88 -1.86 0.99
CA ALA A 358 -0.34 -1.65 1.76
C ALA A 358 -1.59 -1.50 0.87
N ALA A 359 -1.46 -0.86 -0.30
CA ALA A 359 -2.53 -0.72 -1.28
C ALA A 359 -2.77 -2.01 -2.10
N TYR A 360 -1.76 -2.90 -2.19
CA TYR A 360 -1.82 -4.16 -2.90
C TYR A 360 -2.45 -5.30 -2.08
N ASP A 361 -2.09 -5.43 -0.80
CA ASP A 361 -2.57 -6.50 0.09
C ASP A 361 -3.43 -5.92 1.23
N ASP A 362 -4.75 -5.96 1.04
CA ASP A 362 -5.71 -5.48 2.05
C ASP A 362 -5.57 -6.17 3.42
N LYS A 363 -4.95 -7.36 3.49
CA LYS A 363 -4.72 -8.06 4.76
C LYS A 363 -3.64 -7.39 5.60
N LEU A 364 -2.73 -6.61 5.01
CA LEU A 364 -1.69 -5.89 5.76
C LEU A 364 -2.30 -4.92 6.76
N TYR A 365 -3.42 -4.27 6.44
CA TYR A 365 -4.11 -3.41 7.39
C TYR A 365 -4.53 -4.18 8.65
N ASN A 366 -5.10 -5.38 8.49
CA ASN A 366 -5.50 -6.21 9.64
C ASN A 366 -4.29 -6.71 10.44
N THR A 367 -3.17 -7.02 9.77
CA THR A 367 -1.90 -7.35 10.43
C THR A 367 -1.39 -6.16 11.25
N ALA A 368 -1.35 -4.97 10.66
CA ALA A 368 -0.92 -3.74 11.33
C ALA A 368 -1.84 -3.39 12.51
N LYS A 369 -3.16 -3.51 12.32
CA LYS A 369 -4.16 -3.34 13.37
C LYS A 369 -3.90 -4.29 14.54
N SER A 370 -3.78 -5.58 14.27
CA SER A 370 -3.48 -6.60 15.29
C SER A 370 -2.17 -6.30 16.03
N ALA A 371 -1.14 -5.85 15.30
CA ALA A 371 0.14 -5.47 15.87
C ALA A 371 0.00 -4.29 16.84
N PHE A 372 -0.66 -3.20 16.44
CA PHE A 372 -0.84 -2.04 17.33
C PHE A 372 -1.77 -2.35 18.51
N VAL A 373 -2.79 -3.19 18.33
CA VAL A 373 -3.59 -3.73 19.43
C VAL A 373 -2.70 -4.48 20.44
N ALA A 374 -1.81 -5.36 19.98
CA ALA A 374 -0.85 -6.07 20.84
C ALA A 374 0.18 -5.14 21.54
N LEU A 375 0.46 -3.99 20.94
CA LEU A 375 1.28 -2.93 21.53
C LEU A 375 0.52 -2.06 22.54
N GLY A 376 -0.80 -2.26 22.66
CA GLY A 376 -1.66 -1.60 23.66
C GLY A 376 -2.42 -0.38 23.13
N TYR A 377 -2.50 -0.19 21.82
CA TYR A 377 -3.38 0.81 21.20
C TYR A 377 -4.81 0.28 21.25
N LEU A 378 -5.50 0.54 22.36
CA LEU A 378 -6.86 0.07 22.63
C LEU A 378 -7.82 1.24 22.81
N LEU A 379 -9.06 1.05 22.37
CA LEU A 379 -10.17 1.96 22.58
C LEU A 379 -10.83 1.68 23.93
N GLU A 380 -10.87 2.67 24.81
CA GLU A 380 -11.62 2.59 26.06
C GLU A 380 -13.07 3.07 25.85
N VAL A 381 -14.02 2.16 26.09
CA VAL A 381 -15.46 2.40 25.94
C VAL A 381 -16.11 2.36 27.32
N ASN A 382 -16.57 3.52 27.79
CA ASN A 382 -17.21 3.66 29.10
C ASN A 382 -18.73 3.46 29.06
N ASN A 383 -19.33 3.49 27.87
CA ASN A 383 -20.78 3.32 27.69
C ASN A 383 -21.11 1.83 27.52
N GLU A 384 -21.91 1.27 28.42
CA GLU A 384 -22.24 -0.16 28.42
C GLU A 384 -22.95 -0.63 27.14
N THR A 385 -23.89 0.16 26.61
CA THR A 385 -24.59 -0.19 25.36
C THR A 385 -23.64 -0.25 24.17
N LEU A 386 -22.68 0.67 24.08
CA LEU A 386 -21.64 0.63 23.06
C LEU A 386 -20.65 -0.52 23.31
N LYS A 387 -20.33 -0.81 24.57
CA LYS A 387 -19.46 -1.93 24.95
C LYS A 387 -20.06 -3.27 24.51
N GLU A 388 -21.37 -3.47 24.69
CA GLU A 388 -22.10 -4.64 24.19
C GLU A 388 -22.07 -4.72 22.66
N LYS A 389 -22.33 -3.61 21.96
CA LYS A 389 -22.34 -3.57 20.49
C LYS A 389 -20.97 -3.79 19.86
N LEU A 390 -19.91 -3.45 20.58
CA LEU A 390 -18.52 -3.62 20.17
C LEU A 390 -17.88 -4.90 20.74
N ALA A 391 -18.67 -5.77 21.39
CA ALA A 391 -18.17 -7.03 21.91
C ALA A 391 -17.52 -7.88 20.80
N GLY A 392 -16.31 -8.38 21.07
CA GLY A 392 -15.53 -9.19 20.14
C GLY A 392 -14.58 -8.41 19.24
N GLU A 393 -14.63 -7.08 19.23
CA GLU A 393 -13.61 -6.26 18.55
C GLU A 393 -12.29 -6.29 19.33
N ASP A 394 -11.21 -6.66 18.65
CA ASP A 394 -9.88 -6.83 19.26
C ASP A 394 -9.26 -5.52 19.77
N PHE A 395 -9.62 -4.41 19.12
CA PHE A 395 -9.14 -3.08 19.44
C PHE A 395 -9.89 -2.40 20.59
N VAL A 396 -10.90 -3.05 21.19
CA VAL A 396 -11.64 -2.51 22.34
C VAL A 396 -11.07 -3.07 23.64
N ALA A 397 -10.78 -2.19 24.59
CA ALA A 397 -10.30 -2.58 25.91
C ALA A 397 -11.37 -3.41 26.64
N LYS A 398 -10.94 -4.54 27.20
CA LYS A 398 -11.83 -5.47 27.94
C LYS A 398 -12.20 -4.91 29.32
#